data_AF-A0A949I6Q8-F1
#
_entry.id   AF-A0A949I6Q8-F1
#
_cell.length_a   1.000
_cell.length_b   1.000
_cell.length_c   1.000
_cell.angle_alpha   90.00
_cell.angle_beta   90.00
_cell.angle_gamma   90.00
#
_symmetry.space_group_name_H-M   'P 1'
#
loop_
_entity.id
_entity.type
_entity.pdbx_description
1 polymer ?
#
loop_
_entity_poly.entity_id
_entity_poly.type
_entity_poly.pdbx_seq_one_letter_code
_entity_poly.pdbx_strand_id
1 'polypeptide(L)'
;MSALYWSEGNKKDFNLINSDPDLIKVFVKGLRGLFGVSPDRFRISIRIYEDLDKVKCLNFWSRITKVPVQKFVSVNVLKGKKKGKLDNGMCRVRVEKAGSLLKYMLAIRDEVIRNF
;
A
#
# COMPACT_ATOMS: atom_id res chain seq x y z
N MET A 1 7.81 4.32 -9.53
CA MET A 1 6.80 5.39 -9.41
C MET A 1 6.15 5.22 -8.05
N SER A 2 6.61 5.98 -7.06
CA SER A 2 6.09 5.97 -5.68
C SER A 2 5.10 7.13 -5.61
N ALA A 3 3.80 6.86 -5.52
CA ALA A 3 2.80 7.90 -5.36
C ALA A 3 1.93 7.56 -4.16
N LEU A 4 2.01 8.39 -3.12
CA LEU A 4 0.91 8.57 -2.19
C LEU A 4 -0.13 9.39 -2.94
N TYR A 5 -1.13 8.72 -3.51
CA TYR A 5 -2.15 9.42 -4.29
C TYR A 5 -3.22 9.94 -3.34
N TRP A 6 -3.21 11.26 -3.14
CA TRP A 6 -4.18 12.01 -2.35
C TRP A 6 -4.94 12.94 -3.31
N SER A 7 -5.86 12.39 -4.10
CA SER A 7 -6.61 13.21 -5.06
C SER A 7 -7.61 14.13 -4.39
N GLU A 8 -7.59 15.40 -4.77
CA GLU A 8 -8.78 16.23 -4.82
C GLU A 8 -9.78 15.64 -5.82
N GLY A 9 -11.04 15.47 -5.41
CA GLY A 9 -12.12 14.88 -6.21
C GLY A 9 -12.79 13.66 -5.58
N ASN A 10 -13.95 13.28 -6.10
CA ASN A 10 -14.95 12.36 -5.51
C ASN A 10 -14.47 10.89 -5.26
N LYS A 11 -13.21 10.55 -5.54
CA LYS A 11 -12.59 9.24 -5.27
C LYS A 11 -11.64 9.34 -4.07
N LYS A 12 -12.17 9.03 -2.89
CA LYS A 12 -11.50 9.07 -1.58
C LYS A 12 -10.61 7.83 -1.32
N ASP A 13 -9.68 7.53 -2.24
CA ASP A 13 -8.80 6.36 -2.13
C ASP A 13 -7.48 6.69 -1.41
N PHE A 14 -7.38 6.40 -0.11
CA PHE A 14 -6.11 6.49 0.61
C PHE A 14 -5.26 5.24 0.34
N ASN A 15 -4.18 5.40 -0.43
CA ASN A 15 -3.37 4.27 -0.86
C ASN A 15 -1.90 4.63 -1.13
N LEU A 16 -1.02 3.64 -0.99
CA LEU A 16 0.40 3.72 -1.31
C LEU A 16 0.79 2.55 -2.21
N ILE A 17 1.59 2.82 -3.24
CA ILE A 17 2.23 1.79 -4.08
C ILE A 17 3.75 1.92 -3.96
N ASN A 18 4.44 0.85 -3.58
CA ASN A 18 5.89 0.83 -3.51
C ASN A 18 6.48 -0.59 -3.66
N SER A 19 7.73 -0.68 -4.10
CA SER A 19 8.53 -1.91 -4.10
C SER A 19 9.39 -2.07 -2.85
N ASP A 20 9.67 -0.99 -2.14
CA ASP A 20 10.38 -1.01 -0.87
C ASP A 20 9.49 -1.63 0.24
N PRO A 21 9.88 -2.78 0.82
CA PRO A 21 9.11 -3.43 1.86
C PRO A 21 9.06 -2.65 3.17
N ASP A 22 10.10 -1.90 3.51
CA ASP A 22 10.15 -1.16 4.76
C ASP A 22 9.22 0.05 4.71
N LEU A 23 9.15 0.74 3.58
CA LEU A 23 8.17 1.81 3.38
C LEU A 23 6.73 1.30 3.46
N ILE A 24 6.43 0.15 2.84
CA ILE A 24 5.11 -0.49 2.94
C ILE A 24 4.81 -0.89 4.39
N LYS A 25 5.80 -1.45 5.10
CA LYS A 25 5.67 -1.86 6.50
C LYS A 25 5.38 -0.68 7.42
N VAL A 26 6.11 0.43 7.27
CA VAL A 26 5.88 1.67 8.02
C VAL A 26 4.48 2.21 7.75
N PHE A 27 4.07 2.25 6.47
CA PHE A 27 2.74 2.71 6.09
C PHE A 27 1.62 1.87 6.75
N VAL A 28 1.69 0.54 6.65
CA VAL A 28 0.69 -0.36 7.26
C VAL A 28 0.70 -0.24 8.79
N LYS A 29 1.88 -0.19 9.42
CA LYS A 29 2.01 -0.06 10.88
C LYS A 29 1.48 1.28 11.37
N GLY A 30 1.81 2.38 10.70
CA GLY A 30 1.32 3.72 11.03
C GLY A 30 -0.20 3.79 10.94
N LEU A 31 -0.78 3.21 9.88
CA LEU A 31 -2.25 3.15 9.74
C LEU A 31 -2.93 2.36 10.86
N ARG A 32 -2.33 1.26 11.31
CA ARG A 32 -2.87 0.48 12.43
C ARG A 32 -2.69 1.18 13.78
N GLY A 33 -1.48 1.65 14.05
CA GLY A 33 -1.10 2.17 15.37
C GLY A 33 -1.56 3.59 15.63
N LEU A 34 -1.43 4.49 14.66
CA LEU A 34 -1.76 5.92 14.83
C LEU A 34 -3.20 6.23 14.45
N PHE A 35 -3.73 5.55 13.44
CA PHE A 35 -5.05 5.85 12.88
C PHE A 35 -6.10 4.78 13.18
N GLY A 36 -5.75 3.72 13.93
CA GLY A 36 -6.70 2.67 14.32
C GLY A 36 -7.34 1.92 13.14
N VAL A 37 -6.68 1.86 11.97
CA VAL A 37 -7.24 1.21 10.79
C VAL A 37 -7.26 -0.31 11.00
N SER A 38 -8.48 -0.87 11.06
CA SER A 38 -8.69 -2.30 11.25
C SER A 38 -8.10 -3.15 10.11
N PRO A 39 -7.53 -4.35 10.39
CA PRO A 39 -6.92 -5.21 9.38
C PRO A 39 -7.80 -5.57 8.18
N ASP A 40 -9.12 -5.69 8.37
CA ASP A 40 -10.10 -6.02 7.34
C ASP A 40 -10.32 -4.89 6.32
N ARG A 41 -9.87 -3.67 6.62
CA ARG A 41 -9.98 -2.51 5.73
C ARG A 41 -8.82 -2.39 4.75
N PHE A 42 -7.74 -3.17 4.94
CA PHE A 42 -6.64 -3.19 3.99
C PHE A 42 -7.02 -4.00 2.75
N ARG A 43 -6.72 -3.42 1.60
CA ARG A 43 -6.87 -4.04 0.28
C ARG A 43 -5.50 -4.06 -0.37
N ILE A 44 -4.97 -5.26 -0.52
CA ILE A 44 -3.63 -5.49 -1.06
C ILE A 44 -3.75 -5.91 -2.52
N SER A 45 -3.02 -5.21 -3.38
CA SER A 45 -2.83 -5.61 -4.78
C SER A 45 -1.33 -5.62 -5.06
N ILE A 46 -0.83 -6.65 -5.74
CA ILE A 46 0.58 -6.73 -6.10
C ILE A 46 0.77 -6.72 -7.62
N ARG A 47 1.86 -6.13 -8.07
CA ARG A 47 2.31 -6.17 -9.46
C ARG A 47 3.66 -6.89 -9.49
N ILE A 48 3.73 -8.01 -10.20
CA ILE A 48 4.93 -8.84 -10.35
C ILE A 48 5.27 -9.00 -11.83
N TYR A 49 6.46 -9.50 -12.11
CA TYR A 49 6.96 -9.75 -13.46
C TYR A 49 7.04 -11.25 -13.72
N GLU A 50 6.97 -11.66 -15.00
CA GLU A 50 6.90 -13.07 -15.40
C GLU A 50 8.11 -13.91 -14.96
N ASP A 51 9.26 -13.27 -14.73
CA ASP A 51 10.50 -13.91 -14.28
C ASP A 51 10.59 -14.09 -12.75
N LEU A 52 9.57 -13.64 -12.01
CA LEU A 52 9.49 -13.77 -10.55
C LEU A 52 8.62 -14.96 -10.15
N ASP A 53 8.99 -15.59 -9.04
CA ASP A 53 8.15 -16.60 -8.41
C ASP A 53 6.93 -15.93 -7.75
N LYS A 54 5.76 -16.14 -8.35
CA LYS A 54 4.48 -15.60 -7.88
C LYS A 54 4.16 -15.98 -6.44
N VAL A 55 4.38 -17.24 -6.05
CA VAL A 55 4.05 -17.75 -4.72
C VAL A 55 4.98 -17.10 -3.68
N LYS A 56 6.28 -17.01 -4.01
CA LYS A 56 7.26 -16.30 -3.18
C LYS A 56 6.88 -14.83 -2.98
N CYS A 57 6.51 -14.12 -4.05
CA CYS A 57 6.09 -12.71 -3.96
C CYS A 57 4.85 -12.53 -3.10
N LEU A 58 3.85 -13.41 -3.24
CA LEU A 58 2.62 -13.37 -2.44
C LEU A 58 2.90 -13.56 -0.95
N ASN A 59 3.66 -14.60 -0.60
CA ASN A 59 4.02 -14.90 0.78
C ASN A 59 4.88 -13.78 1.39
N PHE A 60 5.79 -13.20 0.60
CA PHE A 60 6.59 -12.04 1.01
C PHE A 60 5.71 -10.86 1.41
N TRP A 61 4.79 -10.43 0.53
CA TRP A 61 3.93 -9.27 0.80
C TRP A 61 2.89 -9.54 1.89
N SER A 62 2.42 -10.78 2.01
CA SER A 62 1.55 -11.21 3.12
C SER A 62 2.25 -11.03 4.46
N ARG A 63 3.53 -11.44 4.56
CA ARG A 63 4.34 -11.28 5.78
C ARG A 63 4.56 -9.80 6.14
N ILE A 64 4.80 -8.94 5.16
CA ILE A 64 5.04 -7.50 5.36
C ILE A 64 3.76 -6.78 5.79
N THR A 65 2.66 -7.00 5.06
CA THR A 65 1.38 -6.31 5.30
C THR A 65 0.58 -6.93 6.45
N LYS A 66 0.90 -8.18 6.85
CA LYS A 66 0.10 -9.02 7.76
C LYS A 66 -1.34 -9.20 7.28
N VAL A 67 -1.54 -9.22 5.97
CA VAL A 67 -2.81 -9.55 5.33
C VAL A 67 -2.66 -10.93 4.70
N PRO A 68 -3.53 -11.92 5.00
CA PRO A 68 -3.47 -13.23 4.38
C PRO A 68 -3.56 -13.14 2.85
N VAL A 69 -2.82 -14.00 2.14
CA VAL A 69 -2.80 -14.04 0.66
C VAL A 69 -4.20 -14.21 0.08
N GLN A 70 -5.07 -14.96 0.75
CA GLN A 70 -6.46 -15.21 0.35
C GLN A 70 -7.32 -13.93 0.34
N LYS A 71 -6.88 -12.88 1.05
CA LYS A 71 -7.55 -11.57 1.11
C LYS A 71 -6.94 -10.55 0.14
N PHE A 72 -5.97 -10.95 -0.70
CA PHE A 72 -5.43 -10.06 -1.72
C PHE A 72 -6.47 -9.82 -2.80
N VAL A 73 -6.64 -8.57 -3.19
CA VAL A 73 -7.65 -8.15 -4.18
C VAL A 73 -7.22 -8.52 -5.59
N SER A 74 -5.93 -8.38 -5.91
CA SER A 74 -5.43 -8.70 -7.24
C SER A 74 -3.92 -8.95 -7.28
N VAL A 75 -3.53 -9.77 -8.24
CA VAL A 75 -2.14 -10.06 -8.60
C VAL A 75 -2.01 -9.83 -10.09
N ASN A 76 -1.31 -8.78 -10.48
CA ASN A 76 -1.09 -8.46 -11.88
C ASN A 76 0.32 -8.92 -12.29
N VAL A 77 0.40 -9.77 -13.32
CA VAL A 77 1.66 -10.27 -13.87
C VAL A 77 1.99 -9.48 -15.13
N LEU A 78 3.09 -8.75 -15.09
CA LEU A 78 3.58 -7.91 -16.17
C LEU A 78 4.62 -8.68 -17.00
N LYS A 79 4.63 -8.42 -18.31
CA LYS A 79 5.68 -8.93 -19.20
C LYS A 79 7.03 -8.27 -18.92
N GLY A 80 8.11 -9.00 -19.19
CA GLY A 80 9.49 -8.53 -19.04
C GLY A 80 10.17 -9.03 -17.77
N LYS A 81 11.47 -8.75 -17.67
CA LYS A 81 12.35 -9.26 -16.60
C LYS A 81 12.74 -8.18 -15.61
N LYS A 82 12.49 -8.40 -14.33
CA LYS A 82 12.87 -7.49 -13.24
C LYS A 82 13.52 -8.17 -12.03
N LYS A 83 13.81 -9.47 -12.12
CA LYS A 83 14.64 -10.17 -11.14
C LYS A 83 15.98 -9.43 -10.97
N GLY A 84 16.42 -9.25 -9.73
CA GLY A 84 17.59 -8.45 -9.35
C GLY A 84 17.34 -6.94 -9.21
N LYS A 85 16.15 -6.43 -9.59
CA LYS A 85 15.76 -5.02 -9.40
C LYS A 85 14.49 -4.87 -8.57
N LEU A 86 13.52 -5.77 -8.77
CA LEU A 86 12.24 -5.81 -8.07
C LEU A 86 11.94 -7.27 -7.69
N ASP A 87 12.75 -7.86 -6.82
CA ASP A 87 12.68 -9.30 -6.51
C ASP A 87 11.33 -9.79 -5.98
N ASN A 88 10.51 -8.87 -5.48
CA ASN A 88 9.16 -9.16 -5.00
C ASN A 88 8.07 -8.36 -5.76
N GLY A 89 8.44 -7.63 -6.82
CA GLY A 89 7.54 -6.71 -7.50
C GLY A 89 7.18 -5.47 -6.67
N MET A 90 5.97 -4.95 -6.87
CA MET A 90 5.43 -3.78 -6.16
C MET A 90 4.15 -4.14 -5.41
N CYS A 91 3.99 -3.58 -4.22
CA CYS A 91 2.78 -3.72 -3.41
C CYS A 91 2.00 -2.42 -3.38
N ARG A 92 0.70 -2.51 -3.63
CA ARG A 92 -0.29 -1.47 -3.36
C ARG A 92 -1.05 -1.82 -2.10
N VAL A 93 -1.03 -0.91 -1.13
CA VAL A 93 -1.88 -0.95 0.06
C VAL A 93 -2.93 0.14 -0.11
N ARG A 94 -4.21 -0.24 -0.11
CA ARG A 94 -5.36 0.70 -0.10
C ARG A 94 -6.17 0.50 1.16
N VAL A 95 -6.69 1.59 1.73
CA VAL A 95 -7.61 1.57 2.87
C VAL A 95 -9.03 1.79 2.37
N GLU A 96 -9.93 0.84 2.65
CA GLU A 96 -11.36 1.03 2.38
C GLU A 96 -12.01 1.99 3.37
N LYS A 97 -13.03 2.70 2.89
CA LYS A 97 -13.79 3.69 3.67
C LYS A 97 -12.88 4.74 4.33
N ALA A 98 -11.82 5.18 3.64
CA ALA A 98 -10.79 6.07 4.18
C ALA A 98 -11.22 7.54 4.38
N GLY A 99 -12.53 7.84 4.35
CA GLY A 99 -13.02 9.22 4.43
C GLY A 99 -12.63 9.96 5.70
N SER A 100 -12.68 9.31 6.87
CA SER A 100 -12.23 9.90 8.13
C SER A 100 -10.72 10.09 8.17
N LEU A 101 -9.96 9.10 7.70
CA LEU A 101 -8.51 9.14 7.62
C LEU A 101 -8.01 10.30 6.75
N LEU A 102 -8.64 10.52 5.60
CA LEU A 102 -8.32 11.64 4.72
C LEU A 102 -8.55 12.99 5.43
N LYS A 103 -9.64 13.13 6.18
CA LYS A 103 -9.91 14.34 6.97
C LYS A 103 -8.83 14.59 8.03
N TYR A 104 -8.43 13.55 8.77
CA TYR A 104 -7.34 13.68 9.75
C TYR A 104 -6.03 14.09 9.10
N MET A 105 -5.67 13.46 8.00
CA MET A 105 -4.43 13.79 7.31
C MET A 105 -4.48 15.23 6.75
N LEU A 106 -5.63 15.69 6.23
CA LEU A 106 -5.81 17.08 5.78
C LEU A 106 -5.61 18.06 6.94
N ALA A 107 -6.22 17.78 8.10
CA ALA A 107 -6.06 18.60 9.29
C ALA A 107 -4.59 18.66 9.76
N ILE A 108 -3.88 17.53 9.76
CA ILE A 108 -2.45 17.47 10.09
C ILE A 108 -1.63 18.29 9.09
N ARG A 109 -1.93 18.17 7.77
CA ARG A 109 -1.27 18.96 6.73
C ARG A 109 -1.45 20.46 6.97
N ASP A 110 -2.69 20.88 7.21
CA ASP A 110 -3.02 22.30 7.41
C ASP A 110 -2.36 22.85 8.69
N GLU A 111 -2.24 22.03 9.73
CA GLU A 111 -1.49 22.38 10.93
C GLU A 111 0.01 22.53 10.68
N VAL A 112 0.62 21.59 9.95
CA VAL A 112 2.04 21.68 9.59
C VAL A 112 2.30 22.93 8.75
N ILE A 113 1.50 23.19 7.71
CA ILE A 113 1.66 24.37 6.85
C ILE A 113 1.53 25.68 7.62
N ARG A 114 0.68 25.73 8.66
CA ARG A 114 0.53 26.95 9.49
C ARG A 114 1.70 27.23 10.42
N ASN A 115 2.45 26.20 10.81
CA ASN A 115 3.56 26.30 11.77
C ASN A 115 4.94 26.43 11.11
N PHE A 116 4.99 26.54 9.78
CA PHE A 116 6.18 26.80 8.96
C PHE A 116 5.92 28.00 8.04
#